data_AF-A0A834T3P8-F1
#
_entry.id   AF-A0A834T3P8-F1
#
_cell.length_a   1.000
_cell.length_b   1.000
_cell.length_c   1.000
_cell.angle_alpha   90.00
_cell.angle_beta   90.00
_cell.angle_gamma   90.00
#
_symmetry.space_group_name_H-M   'P 1'
#
loop_
_entity.id
_entity.type
_entity.pdbx_description
1 polymer ?
#
loop_
_entity_poly.entity_id
_entity_poly.type
_entity_poly.pdbx_seq_one_letter_code
_entity_poly.pdbx_strand_id
1 'polypeptide(L)'
;MGAERKWLFTLFTAAFLSLILLLRSSLSTFSSAKPFPSLVQHGAHYPPAFAYYISGGHRDKDRIFRLLLAIYHPRNRYLLHLGLDAKDEERHQLAAAVRSVPAIRAFGNVDVVGKADWVTYLGSTNIAITLRAAAVMLKLDSGWDWFVTLSARDYPLITQDDLSHVFSSVKRDINFIDHTSDLGWKEGDRFQPIVVDPSIYLARRSQIFQATEKRPTPDSFKLFTGSPWVILSRSFLEFCIFGWDNLPRTLLMYFTNVKLSQEGYFHSVVCNAPEFKNTTVNGDLRYMIWDNPPKMEPLFLNVSVYDQMVQSGAAFARQFEVDDPVLDLIDEKILRRRHNNAVPGAWCTGRKSWWMDPCSQWGDVNTLKPGPQAKILEESVSNLLDDWSSHNNQCQ
;
A
#
# COMPACT_ATOMS: atom_id res chain seq x y z
N MET A 1 13.80 -36.87 -64.45
CA MET A 1 12.88 -35.73 -64.27
C MET A 1 12.04 -35.79 -62.97
N GLY A 2 12.45 -36.50 -61.91
CA GLY A 2 11.64 -36.67 -60.69
C GLY A 2 12.10 -35.91 -59.44
N ALA A 3 13.34 -35.42 -59.41
CA ALA A 3 13.92 -34.77 -58.23
C ALA A 3 13.61 -33.27 -58.15
N GLU A 4 13.69 -32.54 -59.27
CA GLU A 4 13.45 -31.09 -59.31
C GLU A 4 12.01 -30.72 -58.92
N ARG A 5 11.04 -31.56 -59.29
CA ARG A 5 9.62 -31.33 -59.01
C ARG A 5 9.28 -31.44 -57.51
N LYS A 6 10.06 -32.22 -56.75
CA LYS A 6 9.88 -32.36 -55.28
C LYS A 6 10.42 -31.15 -54.52
N TRP A 7 11.55 -30.59 -54.97
CA TRP A 7 12.16 -29.40 -54.37
C TRP A 7 11.34 -28.13 -54.60
N LEU A 8 10.73 -28.01 -55.79
CA LEU A 8 9.81 -26.91 -56.07
C LEU A 8 8.57 -26.96 -55.17
N PHE A 9 8.04 -28.15 -54.88
CA PHE A 9 6.87 -28.30 -54.03
C PHE A 9 7.16 -27.97 -52.57
N THR A 10 8.34 -28.35 -52.05
CA THR A 10 8.75 -28.02 -50.66
C THR A 10 9.08 -26.55 -50.46
N LEU A 11 9.69 -25.89 -51.46
CA LEU A 11 9.92 -24.44 -51.43
C LEU A 11 8.61 -23.66 -51.47
N PHE A 12 7.66 -24.09 -52.30
CA PHE A 12 6.36 -23.43 -52.40
C PHE A 12 5.54 -23.58 -51.12
N THR A 13 5.56 -24.75 -50.47
CA THR A 13 4.87 -24.95 -49.19
C THR A 13 5.52 -24.18 -48.05
N ALA A 14 6.86 -24.11 -47.98
CA ALA A 14 7.57 -23.32 -46.98
C ALA A 14 7.33 -21.81 -47.13
N ALA A 15 7.32 -21.31 -48.37
CA ALA A 15 7.01 -19.91 -48.69
C ALA A 15 5.55 -19.58 -48.38
N PHE A 16 4.60 -20.48 -48.73
CA PHE A 16 3.19 -20.32 -48.44
C PHE A 16 2.89 -20.33 -46.93
N LEU A 17 3.53 -21.23 -46.17
CA LEU A 17 3.43 -21.26 -44.71
C LEU A 17 4.04 -20.02 -44.06
N SER A 18 5.18 -19.54 -44.56
CA SER A 18 5.80 -18.28 -44.10
C SER A 18 4.93 -17.07 -44.40
N LEU A 19 4.31 -17.03 -45.59
CA LEU A 19 3.39 -15.97 -45.98
C LEU A 19 2.10 -15.99 -45.13
N ILE A 20 1.57 -17.17 -44.81
CA ILE A 20 0.44 -17.31 -43.87
C ILE A 20 0.83 -16.86 -42.46
N LEU A 21 2.03 -17.18 -41.99
CA LEU A 21 2.55 -16.71 -40.69
C LEU A 21 2.70 -15.17 -40.67
N LEU A 22 3.22 -14.59 -41.75
CA LEU A 22 3.34 -13.13 -41.92
C LEU A 22 1.98 -12.43 -42.08
N LEU A 23 1.02 -13.04 -42.76
CA LEU A 23 -0.35 -12.54 -42.88
C LEU A 23 -1.12 -12.65 -41.57
N ARG A 24 -0.90 -13.72 -40.79
CA ARG A 24 -1.47 -13.86 -39.44
C ARG A 24 -0.85 -12.88 -38.44
N SER A 25 0.45 -12.58 -38.55
CA SER A 25 1.12 -11.59 -37.70
C SER A 25 0.80 -10.15 -38.09
N SER A 26 0.43 -9.89 -39.35
CA SER A 26 -0.01 -8.57 -39.83
C SER A 26 -1.52 -8.33 -39.64
N LEU A 27 -2.34 -9.38 -39.56
CA LEU A 27 -3.76 -9.26 -39.16
C LEU A 27 -3.93 -9.12 -37.63
N SER A 28 -2.98 -9.58 -36.81
CA SER A 28 -3.00 -9.37 -35.36
C SER A 28 -2.58 -7.95 -34.94
N THR A 29 -1.95 -7.17 -35.82
CA THR A 29 -1.58 -5.77 -35.54
C THR A 29 -2.70 -4.77 -35.83
N PHE A 30 -3.79 -5.17 -36.49
CA PHE A 30 -4.86 -4.26 -36.90
C PHE A 30 -6.24 -4.46 -36.23
N SER A 31 -6.35 -5.30 -35.19
CA SER A 31 -7.60 -5.41 -34.42
C SER A 31 -7.36 -5.67 -32.93
N SER A 32 -6.83 -4.66 -32.26
CA SER A 32 -7.23 -4.39 -30.88
C SER A 32 -7.15 -2.89 -30.68
N ALA A 33 -8.29 -2.21 -30.84
CA ALA A 33 -8.41 -0.86 -30.31
C ALA A 33 -7.94 -0.94 -28.86
N LYS A 34 -6.89 -0.18 -28.49
CA LYS A 34 -6.51 -0.06 -27.08
C LYS A 34 -7.80 0.31 -26.35
N PRO A 35 -8.32 -0.51 -25.42
CA PRO A 35 -9.53 -0.14 -24.73
C PRO A 35 -9.23 1.20 -24.05
N PHE A 36 -10.07 2.21 -24.27
CA PHE A 36 -9.91 3.45 -23.54
C PHE A 36 -10.13 3.15 -22.05
N PRO A 37 -9.35 3.75 -21.13
CA PRO A 37 -9.61 3.56 -19.71
C PRO A 37 -11.04 4.03 -19.40
N SER A 38 -11.77 3.24 -18.61
CA SER A 38 -13.06 3.68 -18.09
C SER A 38 -12.86 4.93 -17.24
N LEU A 39 -13.78 5.89 -17.32
CA LEU A 39 -13.71 7.08 -16.49
C LEU A 39 -13.88 6.71 -15.01
N VAL A 40 -12.92 7.13 -14.18
CA VAL A 40 -13.04 7.07 -12.72
C VAL A 40 -13.86 8.28 -12.26
N GLN A 41 -14.97 8.03 -11.57
CA GLN A 41 -15.83 9.07 -11.00
C GLN A 41 -15.54 9.19 -9.50
N HIS A 42 -15.33 10.42 -9.04
CA HIS A 42 -15.00 10.74 -7.65
C HIS A 42 -16.14 11.50 -6.98
N GLY A 43 -16.11 11.57 -5.65
CA GLY A 43 -17.10 12.27 -4.82
C GLY A 43 -17.96 11.31 -4.00
N ALA A 44 -18.80 11.90 -3.13
CA ALA A 44 -19.52 11.17 -2.09
C ALA A 44 -20.52 10.11 -2.60
N HIS A 45 -21.03 10.25 -3.83
CA HIS A 45 -21.98 9.31 -4.44
C HIS A 45 -21.31 8.13 -5.14
N TYR A 46 -19.98 8.13 -5.23
CA TYR A 46 -19.20 7.06 -5.85
C TYR A 46 -18.40 6.31 -4.78
N PRO A 47 -17.96 5.07 -5.06
CA PRO A 47 -17.04 4.38 -4.16
C PRO A 47 -15.82 5.23 -3.83
N PRO A 48 -15.19 5.01 -2.67
CA PRO A 48 -13.98 5.74 -2.37
C PRO A 48 -12.81 5.32 -3.26
N ALA A 49 -11.74 6.11 -3.20
CA ALA A 49 -10.46 5.80 -3.82
C ALA A 49 -9.34 5.91 -2.77
N PHE A 50 -8.34 5.03 -2.89
CA PHE A 50 -7.24 4.93 -1.95
C PHE A 50 -5.92 5.32 -2.61
N ALA A 51 -5.08 6.05 -1.89
CA ALA A 51 -3.69 6.32 -2.22
C ALA A 51 -2.79 5.37 -1.42
N TYR A 52 -2.21 4.38 -2.07
CA TYR A 52 -1.30 3.42 -1.45
C TYR A 52 0.15 3.87 -1.59
N TYR A 53 0.83 4.04 -0.46
CA TYR A 53 2.27 4.14 -0.40
C TYR A 53 2.86 2.78 -0.02
N ILE A 54 3.56 2.13 -0.96
CA ILE A 54 4.16 0.82 -0.75
C ILE A 54 5.69 0.98 -0.70
N SER A 55 6.28 0.72 0.46
CA SER A 55 7.72 0.83 0.69
C SER A 55 8.42 -0.52 0.82
N GLY A 56 9.69 -0.58 0.44
CA GLY A 56 10.56 -1.73 0.67
C GLY A 56 12.01 -1.35 0.47
N GLY A 57 12.90 -2.33 0.67
CA GLY A 57 14.33 -2.14 0.59
C GLY A 57 14.98 -3.16 -0.34
N HIS A 58 16.20 -3.54 0.01
CA HIS A 58 16.98 -4.54 -0.72
C HIS A 58 16.21 -5.86 -0.90
N ARG A 59 16.06 -6.32 -2.16
CA ARG A 59 15.37 -7.55 -2.57
C ARG A 59 13.86 -7.56 -2.36
N ASP A 60 13.24 -6.41 -2.17
CA ASP A 60 11.78 -6.32 -2.02
C ASP A 60 11.03 -6.05 -3.34
N LYS A 61 11.71 -5.88 -4.49
CA LYS A 61 11.05 -5.59 -5.78
C LYS A 61 9.91 -6.54 -6.11
N ASP A 62 10.17 -7.85 -6.10
CA ASP A 62 9.17 -8.85 -6.50
C ASP A 62 8.02 -8.91 -5.47
N ARG A 63 8.29 -8.61 -4.20
CA ARG A 63 7.28 -8.53 -3.14
C ARG A 63 6.37 -7.31 -3.29
N ILE A 64 6.95 -6.13 -3.54
CA ILE A 64 6.20 -4.91 -3.85
C ILE A 64 5.34 -5.13 -5.09
N PHE A 65 5.89 -5.75 -6.14
CA PHE A 65 5.13 -6.02 -7.36
C PHE A 65 3.98 -7.01 -7.12
N ARG A 66 4.22 -8.09 -6.36
CA ARG A 66 3.17 -9.04 -5.96
C ARG A 66 2.07 -8.36 -5.15
N LEU A 67 2.45 -7.57 -4.15
CA LEU A 67 1.52 -6.81 -3.30
C LEU A 67 0.70 -5.82 -4.13
N LEU A 68 1.35 -5.02 -4.98
CA LEU A 68 0.66 -4.09 -5.90
C LEU A 68 -0.43 -4.80 -6.68
N LEU A 69 -0.14 -5.94 -7.29
CA LEU A 69 -1.14 -6.71 -8.05
C LEU A 69 -2.26 -7.27 -7.16
N ALA A 70 -1.93 -7.68 -5.93
CA ALA A 70 -2.89 -8.15 -4.94
C ALA A 70 -3.87 -7.04 -4.49
N ILE A 71 -3.46 -5.78 -4.55
CA ILE A 71 -4.29 -4.63 -4.16
C ILE A 71 -4.63 -3.68 -5.32
N TYR A 72 -4.40 -4.08 -6.57
CA TYR A 72 -4.59 -3.19 -7.72
C TYR A 72 -6.09 -2.99 -8.03
N HIS A 73 -6.49 -1.74 -8.18
CA HIS A 73 -7.79 -1.32 -8.68
C HIS A 73 -7.64 -0.01 -9.47
N PRO A 74 -8.29 0.15 -10.63
CA PRO A 74 -8.15 1.36 -11.48
C PRO A 74 -8.52 2.69 -10.80
N ARG A 75 -9.36 2.65 -9.77
CA ARG A 75 -9.78 3.83 -9.00
C ARG A 75 -8.70 4.41 -8.09
N ASN A 76 -7.75 3.57 -7.69
CA ASN A 76 -6.78 3.89 -6.66
C ASN A 76 -5.51 4.47 -7.27
N ARG A 77 -4.71 5.15 -6.44
CA ARG A 77 -3.38 5.67 -6.79
C ARG A 77 -2.31 4.89 -6.03
N TYR A 78 -1.19 4.59 -6.68
CA TYR A 78 -0.11 3.81 -6.08
C TYR A 78 1.22 4.52 -6.26
N LEU A 79 1.98 4.64 -5.18
CA LEU A 79 3.35 5.14 -5.17
C LEU A 79 4.25 4.07 -4.56
N LEU A 80 5.14 3.53 -5.38
CA LEU A 80 6.07 2.48 -4.99
C LEU A 80 7.43 3.09 -4.68
N HIS A 81 8.01 2.71 -3.55
CA HIS A 81 9.34 3.18 -3.13
C HIS A 81 10.22 2.00 -2.75
N LEU A 82 11.38 1.91 -3.40
CA LEU A 82 12.48 1.05 -2.99
C LEU A 82 13.60 1.96 -2.46
N GLY A 83 13.92 1.82 -1.18
CA GLY A 83 14.95 2.58 -0.48
C GLY A 83 16.33 2.48 -1.13
N LEU A 84 17.24 3.39 -0.78
CA LEU A 84 18.60 3.43 -1.33
C LEU A 84 19.48 2.23 -0.93
N ASP A 85 19.01 1.38 -0.02
CA ASP A 85 19.58 0.06 0.27
C ASP A 85 19.31 -0.95 -0.86
N ALA A 86 18.28 -0.75 -1.69
CA ALA A 86 18.06 -1.48 -2.94
C ALA A 86 18.96 -0.98 -4.07
N LYS A 87 19.24 -1.86 -5.04
CA LYS A 87 20.06 -1.52 -6.22
C LYS A 87 19.27 -0.65 -7.21
N ASP A 88 19.96 0.21 -7.96
CA ASP A 88 19.31 0.97 -9.04
C ASP A 88 18.67 0.06 -10.09
N GLU A 89 19.33 -1.04 -10.44
CA GLU A 89 18.78 -2.04 -11.36
C GLU A 89 17.44 -2.60 -10.85
N GLU A 90 17.33 -2.85 -9.55
CA GLU A 90 16.10 -3.36 -8.93
C GLU A 90 14.95 -2.35 -9.06
N ARG A 91 15.23 -1.04 -8.87
CA ARG A 91 14.28 0.06 -9.11
C ARG A 91 13.83 0.13 -10.57
N HIS A 92 14.76 0.03 -11.52
CA HIS A 92 14.44 0.06 -12.95
C HIS A 92 13.59 -1.13 -13.36
N GLN A 93 13.89 -2.32 -12.84
CA GLN A 93 13.11 -3.53 -13.06
C GLN A 93 11.71 -3.43 -12.46
N LEU A 94 11.54 -2.83 -11.28
CA LEU A 94 10.20 -2.57 -10.72
C LEU A 94 9.38 -1.70 -11.68
N ALA A 95 9.95 -0.59 -12.14
CA ALA A 95 9.27 0.32 -13.06
C ALA A 95 8.93 -0.36 -14.41
N ALA A 96 9.81 -1.23 -14.91
CA ALA A 96 9.54 -2.03 -16.11
C ALA A 96 8.40 -3.06 -15.88
N ALA A 97 8.40 -3.75 -14.76
CA ALA A 97 7.37 -4.72 -14.38
C ALA A 97 6.00 -4.05 -14.27
N VAL A 98 5.92 -2.90 -13.60
CA VAL A 98 4.68 -2.10 -13.49
C VAL A 98 4.13 -1.73 -14.87
N ARG A 99 4.99 -1.23 -15.77
CA ARG A 99 4.58 -0.87 -17.15
C ARG A 99 4.19 -2.06 -18.03
N SER A 100 4.56 -3.28 -17.64
CA SER A 100 4.21 -4.50 -18.38
C SER A 100 2.75 -4.91 -18.21
N VAL A 101 2.10 -4.45 -17.13
CA VAL A 101 0.71 -4.77 -16.80
C VAL A 101 -0.24 -3.90 -17.65
N PRO A 102 -1.11 -4.50 -18.50
CA PRO A 102 -1.95 -3.76 -19.43
C PRO A 102 -2.87 -2.74 -18.76
N ALA A 103 -3.53 -3.11 -17.65
CA ALA A 103 -4.41 -2.23 -16.91
C ALA A 103 -3.65 -1.03 -16.32
N ILE A 104 -2.53 -1.28 -15.63
CA ILE A 104 -1.70 -0.19 -15.07
C ILE A 104 -1.26 0.79 -16.17
N ARG A 105 -0.82 0.28 -17.32
CA ARG A 105 -0.42 1.12 -18.45
C ARG A 105 -1.57 1.94 -19.02
N ALA A 106 -2.79 1.40 -19.02
CA ALA A 106 -3.97 2.07 -19.56
C ALA A 106 -4.50 3.16 -18.62
N PHE A 107 -4.52 2.90 -17.32
CA PHE A 107 -5.05 3.83 -16.31
C PHE A 107 -3.99 4.82 -15.79
N GLY A 108 -2.70 4.51 -15.89
CA GLY A 108 -1.62 5.43 -15.52
C GLY A 108 -1.62 5.83 -14.04
N ASN A 109 -2.08 4.93 -13.17
CA ASN A 109 -2.35 5.16 -11.76
C ASN A 109 -1.29 4.59 -10.80
N VAL A 110 -0.13 4.16 -11.33
CA VAL A 110 0.98 3.62 -10.54
C VAL A 110 2.28 4.31 -10.91
N ASP A 111 2.96 4.88 -9.91
CA ASP A 111 4.27 5.52 -10.04
C ASP A 111 5.33 4.80 -9.21
N VAL A 112 6.57 4.80 -9.70
CA VAL A 112 7.75 4.34 -8.95
C VAL A 112 8.63 5.55 -8.65
N VAL A 113 8.99 5.73 -7.37
CA VAL A 113 9.86 6.83 -6.95
C VAL A 113 11.24 6.67 -7.60
N GLY A 114 11.58 7.55 -8.53
CA GLY A 114 12.89 7.53 -9.20
C GLY A 114 14.04 7.96 -8.30
N LYS A 115 13.90 9.09 -7.61
CA LYS A 115 14.88 9.57 -6.62
C LYS A 115 14.55 8.98 -5.25
N ALA A 116 15.07 7.79 -4.98
CA ALA A 116 14.89 7.09 -3.72
C ALA A 116 15.60 7.78 -2.54
N ASP A 117 15.23 7.39 -1.33
CA ASP A 117 15.76 7.91 -0.06
C ASP A 117 16.34 6.78 0.78
N TRP A 118 17.24 7.13 1.71
CA TRP A 118 17.66 6.20 2.77
C TRP A 118 16.57 6.08 3.81
N VAL A 119 16.35 4.87 4.30
CA VAL A 119 15.36 4.57 5.32
C VAL A 119 16.07 3.98 6.53
N THR A 120 16.07 4.70 7.64
CA THR A 120 16.56 4.23 8.93
C THR A 120 15.37 3.78 9.76
N TYR A 121 15.29 2.48 10.05
CA TYR A 121 14.18 1.89 10.81
C TYR A 121 13.87 2.64 12.12
N LEU A 122 14.90 2.90 12.94
CA LEU A 122 14.75 3.59 14.24
C LEU A 122 14.72 5.13 14.13
N GLY A 123 14.92 5.67 12.93
CA GLY A 123 15.21 7.09 12.70
C GLY A 123 14.01 7.88 12.19
N SER A 124 14.25 9.15 11.89
CA SER A 124 13.23 10.09 11.42
C SER A 124 13.10 10.16 9.89
N THR A 125 14.02 9.54 9.15
CA THR A 125 13.86 9.33 7.71
C THR A 125 12.58 8.57 7.35
N ASN A 126 12.10 7.67 8.20
CA ASN A 126 10.83 6.96 8.02
C ASN A 126 9.60 7.89 7.97
N ILE A 127 9.54 8.93 8.82
CA ILE A 127 8.50 9.96 8.71
C ILE A 127 8.72 10.77 7.44
N ALA A 128 9.96 11.18 7.18
CA ALA A 128 10.27 12.06 6.05
C ALA A 128 9.84 11.45 4.71
N ILE A 129 10.07 10.15 4.48
CA ILE A 129 9.63 9.45 3.27
C ILE A 129 8.11 9.32 3.20
N THR A 130 7.44 9.11 4.34
CA THR A 130 5.97 8.98 4.39
C THR A 130 5.31 10.32 4.11
N LEU A 131 5.81 11.41 4.69
CA LEU A 131 5.37 12.78 4.37
C LEU A 131 5.66 13.15 2.91
N ARG A 132 6.83 12.76 2.39
CA ARG A 132 7.16 12.95 0.97
C ARG A 132 6.17 12.19 0.08
N ALA A 133 5.84 10.95 0.41
CA ALA A 133 4.87 10.15 -0.32
C ALA A 133 3.47 10.80 -0.31
N ALA A 134 3.00 11.25 0.85
CA ALA A 134 1.75 12.00 0.98
C ALA A 134 1.75 13.28 0.12
N ALA A 135 2.83 14.07 0.17
CA ALA A 135 2.96 15.28 -0.65
C ALA A 135 2.94 14.97 -2.16
N VAL A 136 3.60 13.90 -2.59
CA VAL A 136 3.57 13.43 -3.99
C VAL A 136 2.15 13.01 -4.38
N MET A 137 1.45 12.23 -3.55
CA MET A 137 0.08 11.79 -3.81
C MET A 137 -0.90 12.96 -3.90
N LEU A 138 -0.79 13.95 -3.01
CA LEU A 138 -1.61 15.17 -3.05
C LEU A 138 -1.38 15.97 -4.34
N LYS A 139 -0.15 15.96 -4.86
CA LYS A 139 0.22 16.65 -6.10
C LYS A 139 -0.25 15.92 -7.36
N LEU A 140 -0.17 14.59 -7.37
CA LEU A 140 -0.46 13.78 -8.55
C LEU A 140 -1.95 13.57 -8.79
N ASP A 141 -2.74 13.51 -7.73
CA ASP A 141 -4.14 13.11 -7.82
C ASP A 141 -4.97 13.76 -6.70
N SER A 142 -6.09 14.40 -7.08
CA SER A 142 -7.04 15.01 -6.16
C SER A 142 -8.21 14.10 -5.79
N GLY A 143 -8.33 12.92 -6.40
CA GLY A 143 -9.53 12.08 -6.35
C GLY A 143 -9.55 11.00 -5.27
N TRP A 144 -8.45 10.78 -4.53
CA TRP A 144 -8.38 9.79 -3.46
C TRP A 144 -8.84 10.36 -2.10
N ASP A 145 -9.37 9.49 -1.25
CA ASP A 145 -9.99 9.82 0.03
C ASP A 145 -9.11 9.44 1.22
N TRP A 146 -8.46 8.28 1.14
CA TRP A 146 -7.58 7.76 2.20
C TRP A 146 -6.20 7.42 1.67
N PHE A 147 -5.19 7.72 2.49
CA PHE A 147 -3.81 7.34 2.28
C PHE A 147 -3.46 6.14 3.17
N VAL A 148 -3.00 5.06 2.56
CA VAL A 148 -2.68 3.80 3.23
C VAL A 148 -1.18 3.53 3.09
N THR A 149 -0.47 3.41 4.21
CA THR A 149 0.94 2.99 4.20
C THR A 149 1.04 1.47 4.17
N LEU A 150 1.91 0.88 3.36
CA LEU A 150 2.18 -0.56 3.35
C LEU A 150 3.67 -0.77 3.15
N SER A 151 4.20 -1.89 3.63
CA SER A 151 5.53 -2.37 3.28
C SER A 151 5.45 -3.61 2.39
N ALA A 152 6.59 -3.99 1.82
CA ALA A 152 6.79 -5.26 1.13
C ALA A 152 6.48 -6.50 2.00
N ARG A 153 6.30 -6.32 3.31
CA ARG A 153 5.99 -7.39 4.28
C ARG A 153 4.51 -7.50 4.63
N ASP A 154 3.68 -6.59 4.14
CA ASP A 154 2.23 -6.61 4.31
C ASP A 154 1.57 -7.40 3.17
N TYR A 155 0.39 -7.96 3.43
CA TYR A 155 -0.45 -8.58 2.40
C TYR A 155 -1.94 -8.40 2.71
N PRO A 156 -2.83 -8.22 1.70
CA PRO A 156 -4.25 -8.01 1.94
C PRO A 156 -4.96 -9.31 2.35
N LEU A 157 -5.97 -9.19 3.21
CA LEU A 157 -6.90 -10.27 3.60
C LEU A 157 -8.29 -10.10 2.98
N ILE A 158 -8.43 -9.11 2.09
CA ILE A 158 -9.67 -8.71 1.42
C ILE A 158 -9.36 -8.26 -0.03
N THR A 159 -10.38 -8.23 -0.89
CA THR A 159 -10.25 -7.62 -2.21
C THR A 159 -10.44 -6.09 -2.15
N GLN A 160 -10.06 -5.39 -3.22
CA GLN A 160 -10.30 -3.93 -3.31
C GLN A 160 -11.79 -3.58 -3.44
N ASP A 161 -12.59 -4.46 -4.05
CA ASP A 161 -14.05 -4.32 -4.09
C ASP A 161 -14.64 -4.45 -2.68
N ASP A 162 -14.12 -5.37 -1.85
CA ASP A 162 -14.52 -5.50 -0.43
C ASP A 162 -14.19 -4.22 0.35
N LEU A 163 -12.94 -3.77 0.27
CA LEU A 163 -12.50 -2.57 1.00
C LEU A 163 -13.30 -1.34 0.59
N SER A 164 -13.46 -1.12 -0.71
CA SER A 164 -14.21 0.03 -1.24
C SER A 164 -15.69 -0.05 -0.87
N HIS A 165 -16.27 -1.25 -0.82
CA HIS A 165 -17.66 -1.45 -0.42
C HIS A 165 -17.86 -1.04 1.04
N VAL A 166 -17.04 -1.57 1.96
CA VAL A 166 -17.14 -1.24 3.38
C VAL A 166 -16.84 0.25 3.63
N PHE A 167 -15.79 0.79 3.02
CA PHE A 167 -15.44 2.21 3.20
C PHE A 167 -16.44 3.18 2.54
N SER A 168 -17.39 2.70 1.73
CA SER A 168 -18.47 3.54 1.21
C SER A 168 -19.44 4.02 2.30
N SER A 169 -19.53 3.31 3.44
CA SER A 169 -20.33 3.74 4.60
C SER A 169 -19.52 4.55 5.63
N VAL A 170 -18.19 4.63 5.46
CA VAL A 170 -17.29 5.35 6.37
C VAL A 170 -17.18 6.81 5.93
N LYS A 171 -17.24 7.73 6.90
CA LYS A 171 -17.00 9.16 6.61
C LYS A 171 -15.54 9.38 6.19
N ARG A 172 -15.35 10.08 5.07
CA ARG A 172 -14.05 10.25 4.40
C ARG A 172 -13.00 11.07 5.16
N ASP A 173 -13.43 11.77 6.22
CA ASP A 173 -12.58 12.53 7.12
C ASP A 173 -12.02 11.70 8.29
N ILE A 174 -12.50 10.47 8.49
CA ILE A 174 -12.04 9.57 9.55
C ILE A 174 -10.65 9.00 9.25
N ASN A 175 -9.83 8.94 10.29
CA ASN A 175 -8.50 8.37 10.32
C ASN A 175 -8.50 7.08 11.14
N PHE A 176 -8.07 5.96 10.56
CA PHE A 176 -7.80 4.72 11.29
C PHE A 176 -6.34 4.73 11.72
N ILE A 177 -6.13 5.03 12.99
CA ILE A 177 -4.82 5.21 13.61
C ILE A 177 -4.89 4.64 15.02
N ASP A 178 -4.22 3.51 15.25
CA ASP A 178 -4.04 2.95 16.58
C ASP A 178 -3.21 3.92 17.43
N HIS A 179 -3.70 4.33 18.60
CA HIS A 179 -3.04 5.33 19.43
C HIS A 179 -3.35 5.19 20.93
N THR A 180 -2.39 5.58 21.75
CA THR A 180 -2.53 5.73 23.19
C THR A 180 -1.60 6.82 23.71
N SER A 181 -2.02 7.51 24.76
CA SER A 181 -1.12 8.37 25.53
C SER A 181 -0.46 7.70 26.74
N ASP A 182 -0.82 6.45 27.04
CA ASP A 182 -0.10 5.65 28.03
C ASP A 182 1.23 5.18 27.43
N LEU A 183 2.27 5.99 27.63
CA LEU A 183 3.58 5.75 27.08
C LEU A 183 4.28 4.56 27.76
N GLY A 184 3.97 4.29 29.04
CA GLY A 184 4.68 3.29 29.85
C GLY A 184 6.21 3.38 29.73
N TRP A 185 6.85 2.23 29.48
CA TRP A 185 8.31 2.16 29.29
C TRP A 185 8.83 2.93 28.07
N LYS A 186 7.96 3.21 27.08
CA LYS A 186 8.35 3.92 25.85
C LYS A 186 8.75 5.37 26.14
N GLU A 187 8.24 5.98 27.21
CA GLU A 187 8.64 7.33 27.61
C GLU A 187 10.17 7.43 27.79
N GLY A 188 10.74 6.55 28.62
CA GLY A 188 12.16 6.54 28.95
C GLY A 188 13.09 5.95 27.87
N ASP A 189 12.56 5.10 26.99
CA ASP A 189 13.34 4.46 25.92
C ASP A 189 13.27 5.20 24.57
N ARG A 190 12.13 5.83 24.25
CA ARG A 190 11.88 6.40 22.92
C ARG A 190 11.82 7.92 22.89
N PHE A 191 11.13 8.54 23.85
CA PHE A 191 10.82 9.98 23.81
C PHE A 191 11.85 10.85 24.54
N GLN A 192 12.30 10.42 25.72
CA GLN A 192 13.33 11.11 26.50
C GLN A 192 14.73 10.99 25.88
N PRO A 193 15.13 9.85 25.25
CA PRO A 193 16.40 9.81 24.53
C PRO A 193 16.40 10.72 23.31
N ILE A 194 17.51 11.43 23.09
CA ILE A 194 17.73 12.25 21.91
C ILE A 194 18.50 11.41 20.90
N VAL A 195 17.92 11.18 19.73
CA VAL A 195 18.58 10.45 18.65
C VAL A 195 18.82 11.30 17.43
N VAL A 196 19.87 11.02 16.68
CA VAL A 196 20.16 11.65 15.40
C VAL A 196 20.15 10.55 14.35
N ASP A 197 19.31 10.71 13.34
CA ASP A 197 19.31 9.84 12.17
C ASP A 197 20.37 10.32 11.17
N PRO A 198 21.51 9.62 11.03
CA PRO A 198 22.55 10.06 10.13
C PRO A 198 22.16 9.96 8.66
N SER A 199 21.16 9.17 8.27
CA SER A 199 20.71 9.08 6.88
C SER A 199 20.18 10.41 6.33
N ILE A 200 19.91 11.40 7.20
CA ILE A 200 19.53 12.76 6.81
C ILE A 200 20.70 13.54 6.18
N TYR A 201 21.95 13.28 6.58
CA TYR A 201 23.12 14.07 6.15
C TYR A 201 24.36 13.25 5.78
N LEU A 202 24.41 11.96 6.10
CA LEU A 202 25.48 11.03 5.73
C LEU A 202 24.92 9.93 4.83
N ALA A 203 25.37 9.91 3.59
CA ALA A 203 25.02 8.84 2.66
C ALA A 203 25.45 7.47 3.23
N ARG A 204 24.55 6.48 3.17
CA ARG A 204 24.81 5.06 3.49
C ARG A 204 25.01 4.74 4.99
N ARG A 205 24.60 5.61 5.91
CA ARG A 205 24.60 5.31 7.35
C ARG A 205 23.18 5.25 7.89
N SER A 206 22.70 4.05 8.21
CA SER A 206 21.33 3.78 8.67
C SER A 206 21.23 3.41 10.15
N GLN A 207 22.32 3.50 10.92
CA GLN A 207 22.28 3.33 12.38
C GLN A 207 22.16 4.69 13.05
N ILE A 208 21.13 4.87 13.87
CA ILE A 208 20.94 6.09 14.65
C ILE A 208 22.10 6.32 15.63
N PHE A 209 22.41 7.59 15.87
CA PHE A 209 23.19 7.99 17.03
C PHE A 209 22.27 8.30 18.18
N GLN A 210 22.65 7.92 19.40
CA GLN A 210 21.94 8.30 20.60
C GLN A 210 22.85 9.19 21.43
N ALA A 211 22.34 10.34 21.87
CA ALA A 211 23.04 11.22 22.79
C ALA A 211 23.19 10.56 24.16
N THR A 212 24.24 10.94 24.90
CA THR A 212 24.45 10.51 26.28
C THR A 212 23.38 11.08 27.21
N GLU A 213 23.08 12.38 27.05
CA GLU A 213 22.05 13.06 27.83
C GLU A 213 20.65 12.82 27.27
N LYS A 214 19.68 12.77 28.18
CA LYS A 214 18.24 12.73 27.86
C LYS A 214 17.62 14.11 27.95
N ARG A 215 16.47 14.30 27.31
CA ARG A 215 15.58 15.46 27.51
C ARG A 215 14.38 15.10 28.37
N PRO A 216 13.75 16.07 29.05
CA PRO A 216 12.45 15.87 29.66
C PRO A 216 11.38 15.60 28.60
N THR A 217 10.31 14.93 29.01
CA THR A 217 9.08 14.78 28.22
C THR A 217 8.46 16.17 28.01
N PRO A 218 8.04 16.53 26.79
CA PRO A 218 7.45 17.84 26.50
C PRO A 218 6.13 18.05 27.26
N ASP A 219 5.91 19.28 27.73
CA ASP A 219 4.69 19.73 28.43
C ASP A 219 3.80 20.63 27.54
N SER A 220 4.35 21.18 26.46
CA SER A 220 3.63 22.03 25.49
C SER A 220 2.61 21.28 24.61
N PHE A 221 2.67 19.94 24.56
CA PHE A 221 1.71 19.08 23.85
C PHE A 221 1.72 17.69 24.48
N LYS A 222 0.62 16.95 24.31
CA LYS A 222 0.51 15.57 24.82
C LYS A 222 1.12 14.60 23.81
N LEU A 223 1.98 13.69 24.26
CA LEU A 223 2.53 12.65 23.39
C LEU A 223 1.52 11.51 23.23
N PHE A 224 1.44 11.01 22.00
CA PHE A 224 0.73 9.80 21.65
C PHE A 224 1.66 8.86 20.88
N THR A 225 1.46 7.56 21.09
CA THR A 225 2.15 6.50 20.36
C THR A 225 1.19 5.41 19.93
N GLY A 226 1.56 4.63 18.91
CA GLY A 226 0.76 3.50 18.47
C GLY A 226 1.42 2.78 17.30
N SER A 227 0.62 2.06 16.52
CA SER A 227 1.06 1.38 15.31
C SER A 227 1.71 2.36 14.31
N PRO A 228 2.87 2.04 13.72
CA PRO A 228 3.44 2.88 12.65
C PRO A 228 2.61 2.81 11.36
N TRP A 229 1.61 1.93 11.31
CA TRP A 229 0.80 1.72 10.15
C TRP A 229 -0.55 2.39 10.27
N VAL A 230 -0.91 3.17 9.25
CA VAL A 230 -2.02 4.12 9.35
C VAL A 230 -2.85 4.14 8.07
N ILE A 231 -4.12 4.47 8.23
CA ILE A 231 -5.02 4.85 7.12
C ILE A 231 -5.52 6.25 7.43
N LEU A 232 -4.94 7.24 6.77
CA LEU A 232 -5.15 8.65 7.07
C LEU A 232 -6.06 9.29 6.04
N SER A 233 -7.00 10.11 6.48
CA SER A 233 -7.85 10.88 5.57
C SER A 233 -7.03 11.91 4.81
N ARG A 234 -7.47 12.22 3.59
CA ARG A 234 -6.85 13.26 2.77
C ARG A 234 -6.77 14.61 3.50
N SER A 235 -7.85 15.02 4.16
CA SER A 235 -7.92 16.30 4.88
C SER A 235 -6.87 16.41 6.00
N PHE A 236 -6.64 15.32 6.74
CA PHE A 236 -5.60 15.29 7.77
C PHE A 236 -4.18 15.36 7.17
N LEU A 237 -3.95 14.73 6.02
CA LEU A 237 -2.67 14.86 5.34
C LEU A 237 -2.46 16.25 4.72
N GLU A 238 -3.50 16.89 4.20
CA GLU A 238 -3.43 18.28 3.76
C GLU A 238 -3.03 19.18 4.92
N PHE A 239 -3.56 18.95 6.13
CA PHE A 239 -3.12 19.65 7.34
C PHE A 239 -1.64 19.40 7.66
N CYS A 240 -1.20 18.13 7.62
CA CYS A 240 0.19 17.79 7.91
C CYS A 240 1.18 18.36 6.88
N ILE A 241 0.81 18.45 5.60
CA ILE A 241 1.69 18.88 4.51
C ILE A 241 1.65 20.40 4.31
N PHE A 242 0.47 21.01 4.29
CA PHE A 242 0.33 22.45 4.10
C PHE A 242 0.54 23.23 5.40
N GLY A 243 0.21 22.64 6.56
CA GLY A 243 0.46 23.20 7.89
C GLY A 243 -0.07 24.62 8.03
N TRP A 244 -1.38 24.82 7.87
CA TRP A 244 -1.97 26.16 8.13
C TRP A 244 -1.89 26.54 9.61
N ASP A 245 -1.83 25.55 10.50
CA ASP A 245 -1.36 25.69 11.88
C ASP A 245 0.12 25.25 11.99
N ASN A 246 0.84 25.76 13.00
CA ASN A 246 2.26 25.43 13.17
C ASN A 246 2.50 24.07 13.87
N LEU A 247 1.47 23.46 14.48
CA LEU A 247 1.57 22.21 15.22
C LEU A 247 2.26 21.07 14.43
N PRO A 248 1.89 20.74 13.17
CA PRO A 248 2.59 19.69 12.42
C PRO A 248 4.09 19.96 12.25
N ARG A 249 4.50 21.23 12.05
CA ARG A 249 5.92 21.59 11.89
C ARG A 249 6.67 21.49 13.22
N THR A 250 6.08 21.99 14.30
CA THR A 250 6.66 21.92 15.65
C THR A 250 6.85 20.46 16.07
N LEU A 251 5.84 19.62 15.88
CA LEU A 251 5.93 18.19 16.20
C LEU A 251 6.93 17.51 15.28
N LEU A 252 6.99 17.84 13.99
CA LEU A 252 7.98 17.26 13.09
C LEU A 252 9.40 17.53 13.58
N MET A 253 9.70 18.78 13.98
CA MET A 253 11.00 19.16 14.58
C MET A 253 11.29 18.40 15.87
N TYR A 254 10.29 18.11 16.69
CA TYR A 254 10.49 17.29 17.89
C TYR A 254 10.80 15.83 17.54
N PHE A 255 10.01 15.26 16.63
CA PHE A 255 10.07 13.87 16.19
C PHE A 255 11.29 13.58 15.31
N THR A 256 12.01 14.59 14.79
CA THR A 256 13.30 14.34 14.11
C THR A 256 14.33 13.68 15.02
N ASN A 257 14.21 13.86 16.34
CA ASN A 257 15.13 13.32 17.34
C ASN A 257 14.49 12.30 18.31
N VAL A 258 13.38 11.67 17.91
CA VAL A 258 12.70 10.59 18.65
C VAL A 258 13.02 9.23 18.00
N LYS A 259 13.28 8.18 18.81
CA LYS A 259 13.38 6.81 18.27
C LYS A 259 12.03 6.34 17.74
N LEU A 260 12.02 5.62 16.62
CA LEU A 260 10.78 5.09 16.01
C LEU A 260 9.73 6.20 15.82
N SER A 261 10.20 7.36 15.39
CA SER A 261 9.41 8.59 15.29
C SER A 261 8.06 8.41 14.55
N GLN A 262 8.01 7.52 13.55
CA GLN A 262 6.80 7.14 12.82
C GLN A 262 5.66 6.60 13.71
N GLU A 263 5.99 5.98 14.84
CA GLU A 263 5.03 5.47 15.83
C GLU A 263 4.49 6.56 16.76
N GLY A 264 4.81 7.84 16.53
CA GLY A 264 4.35 8.93 17.39
C GLY A 264 3.99 10.24 16.69
N TYR A 265 4.56 10.53 15.52
CA TYR A 265 4.31 11.80 14.82
C TYR A 265 2.84 12.01 14.45
N PHE A 266 2.26 11.14 13.60
CA PHE A 266 0.87 11.29 13.17
C PHE A 266 -0.10 11.21 14.35
N HIS A 267 0.16 10.29 15.29
CA HIS A 267 -0.59 10.11 16.53
C HIS A 267 -0.66 11.40 17.36
N SER A 268 0.50 12.03 17.56
CA SER A 268 0.56 13.26 18.37
C SER A 268 -0.02 14.44 17.60
N VAL A 269 0.18 14.55 16.28
CA VAL A 269 -0.41 15.64 15.49
C VAL A 269 -1.93 15.54 15.48
N VAL A 270 -2.51 14.37 15.19
CA VAL A 270 -3.96 14.20 15.07
C VAL A 270 -4.67 14.46 16.40
N CYS A 271 -4.08 14.03 17.52
CA CYS A 271 -4.69 14.17 18.84
C CYS A 271 -4.49 15.53 19.52
N ASN A 272 -3.49 16.31 19.10
CA ASN A 272 -3.31 17.68 19.59
C ASN A 272 -3.98 18.73 18.69
N ALA A 273 -4.45 18.35 17.50
CA ALA A 273 -5.16 19.26 16.60
C ALA A 273 -6.67 19.28 16.90
N PRO A 274 -7.26 20.43 17.30
CA PRO A 274 -8.68 20.50 17.64
C PRO A 274 -9.65 20.06 16.53
N GLU A 275 -9.27 20.30 15.27
CA GLU A 275 -10.05 19.92 14.08
C GLU A 275 -10.06 18.41 13.82
N PHE A 276 -9.05 17.68 14.29
CA PHE A 276 -8.85 16.26 13.93
C PHE A 276 -8.96 15.29 15.10
N LYS A 277 -8.83 15.73 16.35
CA LYS A 277 -8.85 14.86 17.54
C LYS A 277 -10.10 13.98 17.67
N ASN A 278 -11.22 14.38 17.08
CA ASN A 278 -12.48 13.62 17.10
C ASN A 278 -12.68 12.75 15.83
N THR A 279 -11.69 12.71 14.94
CA THR A 279 -11.73 11.94 13.69
C THR A 279 -10.88 10.66 13.76
N THR A 280 -10.44 10.27 14.96
CA THR A 280 -9.51 9.16 15.18
C THR A 280 -10.25 7.88 15.61
N VAL A 281 -10.32 6.91 14.73
CA VAL A 281 -10.71 5.54 15.06
C VAL A 281 -9.47 4.78 15.52
N ASN A 282 -9.53 4.22 16.73
CA ASN A 282 -8.39 3.56 17.37
C ASN A 282 -8.22 2.12 16.84
N GLY A 283 -7.56 2.00 15.70
CA GLY A 283 -7.24 0.74 15.05
C GLY A 283 -6.59 0.99 13.70
N ASP A 284 -5.76 0.06 13.22
CA ASP A 284 -5.01 0.21 11.97
C ASP A 284 -5.43 -0.78 10.87
N LEU A 285 -6.48 -1.57 11.14
CA LEU A 285 -7.03 -2.64 10.30
C LEU A 285 -5.99 -3.70 9.88
N ARG A 286 -4.96 -3.93 10.71
CA ARG A 286 -3.93 -4.95 10.49
C ARG A 286 -4.00 -6.08 11.49
N TYR A 287 -3.93 -7.29 10.96
CA TYR A 287 -3.66 -8.48 11.75
C TYR A 287 -2.16 -8.65 11.98
N MET A 288 -1.77 -8.75 13.25
CA MET A 288 -0.40 -8.98 13.69
C MET A 288 -0.41 -9.91 14.89
N ILE A 289 0.54 -10.84 14.95
CA ILE A 289 0.78 -11.68 16.13
C ILE A 289 2.09 -11.23 16.79
N TRP A 290 2.05 -10.98 18.09
CA TRP A 290 3.21 -10.53 18.86
C TRP A 290 3.70 -11.62 19.81
N ASP A 291 5.02 -11.63 20.07
CA ASP A 291 5.58 -12.32 21.23
C ASP A 291 4.98 -11.76 22.54
N ASN A 292 5.06 -12.51 23.64
CA ASN A 292 4.75 -12.02 24.98
C ASN A 292 6.00 -12.12 25.89
N PRO A 293 6.63 -10.99 26.28
CA PRO A 293 6.29 -9.61 25.92
C PRO A 293 6.59 -9.28 24.45
N PRO A 294 5.92 -8.26 23.86
CA PRO A 294 6.16 -7.85 22.48
C PRO A 294 7.61 -7.45 22.23
N LYS A 295 8.19 -7.97 21.14
CA LYS A 295 9.49 -7.53 20.60
C LYS A 295 9.30 -6.33 19.65
N MET A 296 10.38 -5.90 19.00
CA MET A 296 10.38 -4.75 18.07
C MET A 296 9.50 -4.96 16.84
N GLU A 297 9.41 -6.20 16.33
CA GLU A 297 8.58 -6.55 15.18
C GLU A 297 7.66 -7.72 15.53
N PRO A 298 6.48 -7.82 14.91
CA PRO A 298 5.58 -8.95 15.10
C PRO A 298 6.18 -10.23 14.49
N LEU A 299 5.65 -11.37 14.91
CA LEU A 299 6.02 -12.68 14.40
C LEU A 299 5.70 -12.81 12.90
N PHE A 300 6.48 -13.66 12.22
CA PHE A 300 6.18 -14.03 10.84
C PHE A 300 4.95 -14.95 10.78
N LEU A 301 3.97 -14.53 10.00
CA LEU A 301 2.74 -15.26 9.75
C LEU A 301 2.99 -16.33 8.68
N ASN A 302 2.39 -17.50 8.88
CA ASN A 302 2.52 -18.66 7.99
C ASN A 302 1.18 -19.43 7.95
N VAL A 303 1.16 -20.57 7.24
CA VAL A 303 -0.06 -21.38 7.03
C VAL A 303 -0.74 -21.80 8.34
N SER A 304 -0.01 -22.01 9.44
CA SER A 304 -0.60 -22.47 10.72
C SER A 304 -1.58 -21.49 11.35
N VAL A 305 -1.48 -20.20 11.04
CA VAL A 305 -2.36 -19.14 11.57
C VAL A 305 -3.35 -18.62 10.53
N TYR A 306 -3.45 -19.28 9.37
CA TYR A 306 -4.29 -18.85 8.25
C TYR A 306 -5.75 -18.62 8.63
N ASP A 307 -6.38 -19.56 9.34
CA ASP A 307 -7.80 -19.42 9.70
C ASP A 307 -8.03 -18.26 10.68
N GLN A 308 -7.09 -18.01 11.59
CA GLN A 308 -7.15 -16.87 12.51
C GLN A 308 -7.02 -15.54 11.75
N MET A 309 -6.13 -15.47 10.76
CA MET A 309 -6.01 -14.29 9.89
C MET A 309 -7.31 -14.02 9.14
N VAL A 310 -7.87 -15.04 8.49
CA VAL A 310 -9.10 -14.93 7.68
C VAL A 310 -10.29 -14.43 8.50
N GLN A 311 -10.39 -14.86 9.76
CA GLN A 311 -11.50 -14.52 10.66
C GLN A 311 -11.26 -13.24 11.46
N SER A 312 -10.08 -12.63 11.37
CA SER A 312 -9.72 -11.45 12.17
C SER A 312 -10.52 -10.19 11.85
N GLY A 313 -11.13 -10.12 10.66
CA GLY A 313 -11.78 -8.91 10.15
C GLY A 313 -10.83 -7.76 9.82
N ALA A 314 -9.52 -8.00 9.82
CA ALA A 314 -8.53 -7.05 9.36
C ALA A 314 -8.51 -6.94 7.83
N ALA A 315 -8.15 -5.76 7.31
CA ALA A 315 -7.98 -5.54 5.87
C ALA A 315 -6.63 -6.07 5.37
N PHE A 316 -5.60 -5.99 6.21
CA PHE A 316 -4.24 -6.40 5.90
C PHE A 316 -3.66 -7.27 7.02
N ALA A 317 -2.59 -7.99 6.73
CA ALA A 317 -1.83 -8.75 7.72
C ALA A 317 -0.33 -8.51 7.57
N ARG A 318 0.41 -8.61 8.68
CA ARG A 318 1.88 -8.60 8.66
C ARG A 318 2.50 -9.33 9.85
N GLN A 319 3.74 -9.83 9.75
CA GLN A 319 4.60 -9.80 8.55
C GLN A 319 4.75 -11.17 7.92
N PHE A 320 5.01 -11.20 6.62
CA PHE A 320 5.24 -12.45 5.88
C PHE A 320 6.71 -12.61 5.51
N GLU A 321 7.17 -13.86 5.50
CA GLU A 321 8.46 -14.22 4.91
C GLU A 321 8.39 -14.12 3.38
N VAL A 322 9.56 -14.08 2.74
CA VAL A 322 9.65 -14.10 1.29
C VAL A 322 9.14 -15.44 0.77
N ASP A 323 8.17 -15.39 -0.16
CA ASP A 323 7.58 -16.56 -0.81
C ASP A 323 6.99 -17.61 0.16
N ASP A 324 6.51 -17.17 1.33
CA ASP A 324 5.80 -18.07 2.25
C ASP A 324 4.55 -18.67 1.56
N PRO A 325 4.30 -19.99 1.66
CA PRO A 325 3.15 -20.64 1.05
C PRO A 325 1.79 -20.05 1.45
N VAL A 326 1.70 -19.37 2.60
CA VAL A 326 0.47 -18.70 3.04
C VAL A 326 0.05 -17.59 2.08
N LEU A 327 1.00 -16.94 1.40
CA LEU A 327 0.70 -15.89 0.42
C LEU A 327 -0.05 -16.47 -0.80
N ASP A 328 0.33 -17.67 -1.25
CA ASP A 328 -0.35 -18.38 -2.32
C ASP A 328 -1.73 -18.85 -1.87
N LEU A 329 -1.86 -19.28 -0.61
CA LEU A 329 -3.13 -19.65 -0.02
C LEU A 329 -4.10 -18.46 0.05
N ILE A 330 -3.61 -17.27 0.44
CA ILE A 330 -4.38 -16.02 0.40
C ILE A 330 -4.79 -15.68 -1.05
N ASP A 331 -3.86 -15.76 -2.00
CA ASP A 331 -4.13 -15.50 -3.42
C ASP A 331 -5.24 -16.41 -3.97
N GLU A 332 -5.22 -17.69 -3.63
CA GLU A 332 -6.19 -18.68 -4.10
C GLU A 332 -7.56 -18.54 -3.42
N LYS A 333 -7.57 -18.53 -2.09
CA LYS A 333 -8.79 -18.70 -1.29
C LYS A 333 -9.52 -17.38 -1.04
N ILE A 334 -8.76 -16.29 -0.83
CA ILE A 334 -9.31 -14.97 -0.51
C ILE A 334 -9.43 -14.16 -1.79
N LEU A 335 -8.30 -13.89 -2.44
CA LEU A 335 -8.23 -12.93 -3.56
C LEU A 335 -8.67 -13.53 -4.90
N ARG A 336 -8.76 -14.86 -4.98
CA ARG A 336 -9.16 -15.62 -6.18
C ARG A 336 -8.39 -15.20 -7.43
N ARG A 337 -7.11 -14.86 -7.26
CA ARG A 337 -6.23 -14.39 -8.34
C ARG A 337 -5.21 -15.45 -8.72
N ARG A 338 -4.61 -15.29 -9.89
CA ARG A 338 -3.45 -16.07 -10.31
C ARG A 338 -2.16 -15.30 -10.00
N HIS A 339 -1.07 -16.03 -9.89
CA HIS A 339 0.25 -15.43 -9.78
C HIS A 339 0.50 -14.43 -10.93
N ASN A 340 1.08 -13.28 -10.62
CA ASN A 340 1.33 -12.15 -11.55
C ASN A 340 0.11 -11.51 -12.23
N ASN A 341 -1.12 -11.80 -11.77
CA ASN A 341 -2.33 -11.11 -12.24
C ASN A 341 -2.90 -10.17 -11.17
N ALA A 342 -3.53 -9.09 -11.59
CA ALA A 342 -4.32 -8.27 -10.68
C ALA A 342 -5.50 -9.08 -10.10
N VAL A 343 -5.98 -8.68 -8.92
CA VAL A 343 -7.20 -9.26 -8.34
C VAL A 343 -8.40 -8.94 -9.23
N PRO A 344 -9.19 -9.95 -9.65
CA PRO A 344 -10.36 -9.71 -10.46
C PRO A 344 -11.48 -9.07 -9.64
N GLY A 345 -11.78 -7.80 -9.94
CA GLY A 345 -12.97 -7.08 -9.42
C GLY A 345 -14.10 -7.02 -10.45
N ALA A 346 -15.19 -6.32 -10.10
CA ALA A 346 -16.30 -6.03 -11.02
C ALA A 346 -15.85 -5.37 -12.33
N TRP A 347 -14.78 -4.59 -12.27
CA TRP A 347 -14.21 -3.88 -13.42
C TRP A 347 -13.56 -4.81 -14.46
N CYS A 348 -13.22 -6.07 -14.12
CA CYS A 348 -12.58 -7.00 -15.04
C CYS A 348 -13.62 -7.77 -15.89
N THR A 349 -13.68 -7.51 -17.19
CA THR A 349 -14.69 -8.07 -18.12
C THR A 349 -14.12 -9.13 -19.07
N GLY A 350 -12.81 -9.36 -19.05
CA GLY A 350 -12.15 -10.34 -19.90
C GLY A 350 -12.62 -11.77 -19.61
N ARG A 351 -12.77 -12.58 -20.67
CA ARG A 351 -13.12 -13.99 -20.52
C ARG A 351 -12.03 -14.73 -19.73
N LYS A 352 -12.43 -15.32 -18.60
CA LYS A 352 -11.53 -16.17 -17.80
C LYS A 352 -11.14 -17.39 -18.63
N SER A 353 -9.87 -17.47 -19.02
CA SER A 353 -9.30 -18.64 -19.68
C SER A 353 -7.94 -18.97 -19.07
N TRP A 354 -7.33 -20.10 -19.45
CA TRP A 354 -5.99 -20.44 -18.97
C TRP A 354 -4.93 -19.42 -19.43
N TRP A 355 -5.14 -18.81 -20.60
CA TRP A 355 -4.13 -18.01 -21.30
C TRP A 355 -4.38 -16.50 -21.24
N MET A 356 -5.53 -16.07 -20.71
CA MET A 356 -5.91 -14.66 -20.67
C MET A 356 -6.20 -14.20 -19.25
N ASP A 357 -5.61 -13.07 -18.89
CA ASP A 357 -5.94 -12.33 -17.68
C ASP A 357 -7.34 -11.70 -17.81
N PRO A 358 -8.31 -12.02 -16.93
CA PRO A 358 -9.63 -11.37 -16.97
C PRO A 358 -9.56 -9.85 -16.87
N CYS A 359 -8.50 -9.29 -16.28
CA CYS A 359 -8.31 -7.85 -16.12
C CYS A 359 -7.57 -7.19 -17.30
N SER A 360 -7.34 -7.93 -18.40
CA SER A 360 -6.82 -7.39 -19.66
C SER A 360 -7.89 -6.64 -20.47
N GLN A 361 -9.16 -6.80 -20.13
CA GLN A 361 -10.30 -6.03 -20.62
C GLN A 361 -11.07 -5.53 -19.40
N TRP A 362 -11.61 -4.31 -19.51
CA TRP A 362 -12.28 -3.66 -18.40
C TRP A 362 -13.63 -3.08 -18.79
N GLY A 363 -14.55 -3.12 -17.84
CA GLY A 363 -15.85 -2.45 -17.89
C GLY A 363 -15.84 -1.18 -17.05
N ASP A 364 -16.97 -0.91 -16.40
CA ASP A 364 -17.10 0.23 -15.50
C ASP A 364 -16.29 0.01 -14.20
N VAL A 365 -15.33 0.89 -13.96
CA VAL A 365 -14.46 0.89 -12.78
C VAL A 365 -15.13 1.49 -11.54
N ASN A 366 -16.35 2.00 -11.66
CA ASN A 366 -17.13 2.53 -10.54
C ASN A 366 -18.08 1.48 -9.93
N THR A 367 -18.26 0.35 -10.59
CA THR A 367 -19.05 -0.77 -10.06
C THR A 367 -18.18 -1.62 -9.13
N LEU A 368 -18.74 -2.06 -8.00
CA LEU A 368 -18.09 -2.95 -7.05
C LEU A 368 -18.80 -4.31 -7.00
N LYS A 369 -18.05 -5.38 -6.75
CA LYS A 369 -18.58 -6.71 -6.47
C LYS A 369 -17.95 -7.24 -5.17
N PRO A 370 -18.50 -6.87 -3.99
CA PRO A 370 -17.99 -7.37 -2.73
C PRO A 370 -18.14 -8.90 -2.66
N GLY A 371 -17.10 -9.54 -2.12
CA GLY A 371 -17.02 -10.94 -1.77
C GLY A 371 -17.38 -11.21 -0.30
N PRO A 372 -17.15 -12.45 0.17
CA PRO A 372 -17.49 -12.85 1.54
C PRO A 372 -16.76 -12.05 2.62
N GLN A 373 -15.52 -11.67 2.38
CA GLN A 373 -14.71 -10.95 3.38
C GLN A 373 -15.21 -9.54 3.67
N ALA A 374 -15.97 -8.93 2.75
CA ALA A 374 -16.57 -7.62 3.00
C ALA A 374 -17.43 -7.63 4.28
N LYS A 375 -18.15 -8.73 4.56
CA LYS A 375 -19.02 -8.83 5.73
C LYS A 375 -18.25 -8.87 7.05
N ILE A 376 -17.15 -9.63 7.10
CA ILE A 376 -16.30 -9.74 8.30
C ILE A 376 -15.59 -8.41 8.57
N LEU A 377 -15.13 -7.75 7.50
CA LEU A 377 -14.56 -6.40 7.58
C LEU A 377 -15.61 -5.38 8.03
N GLU A 378 -16.83 -5.42 7.47
CA GLU A 378 -17.92 -4.51 7.82
C GLU A 378 -18.28 -4.60 9.30
N GLU A 379 -18.38 -5.82 9.86
CA GLU A 379 -18.60 -6.02 11.28
C GLU A 379 -17.47 -5.40 12.13
N SER A 380 -16.22 -5.63 11.74
CA SER A 380 -15.05 -5.11 12.47
C SER A 380 -14.94 -3.58 12.40
N VAL A 381 -15.17 -2.99 11.23
CA VAL A 381 -15.19 -1.54 11.04
C VAL A 381 -16.36 -0.91 11.78
N SER A 382 -17.54 -1.55 11.79
CA SER A 382 -18.70 -1.06 12.54
C SER A 382 -18.42 -1.05 14.04
N ASN A 383 -17.84 -2.12 14.59
CA ASN A 383 -17.45 -2.16 16.01
C ASN A 383 -16.45 -1.05 16.36
N LEU A 384 -15.44 -0.82 15.51
CA LEU A 384 -14.48 0.27 15.70
C LEU A 384 -15.14 1.66 15.65
N LEU A 385 -16.13 1.85 14.77
CA LEU A 385 -16.89 3.10 14.67
C LEU A 385 -17.86 3.28 15.85
N ASP A 386 -18.46 2.22 16.36
CA ASP A 386 -19.33 2.25 17.53
C ASP A 386 -18.52 2.63 18.79
N ASP A 387 -17.36 1.99 18.99
CA ASP A 387 -16.41 2.34 20.06
C ASP A 387 -15.93 3.80 19.93
N TRP A 388 -15.62 4.25 18.71
CA TRP A 388 -15.30 5.65 18.44
C TRP A 388 -16.45 6.59 18.81
N SER A 389 -17.69 6.28 18.41
CA SER A 389 -18.86 7.11 18.67
C SER A 389 -19.19 7.24 20.16
N SER A 390 -18.84 6.21 20.94
CA SER A 390 -18.96 6.20 22.40
C SER A 390 -17.93 7.09 23.12
N HIS A 391 -16.98 7.68 22.39
CA HIS A 391 -15.85 8.50 22.90
C HIS A 391 -14.91 7.77 23.88
N ASN A 392 -15.03 6.45 23.99
CA ASN A 392 -14.25 5.65 24.96
C ASN A 392 -12.76 5.61 24.60
N ASN A 393 -12.39 5.73 23.32
CA ASN A 393 -11.02 5.47 22.83
C ASN A 393 -10.44 6.63 21.99
N GLN A 394 -11.01 7.84 22.07
CA GLN A 394 -10.55 9.00 21.29
C GLN A 394 -9.44 9.77 22.03
N CYS A 395 -8.23 9.73 21.51
CA CYS A 395 -7.09 10.51 22.00
C CYS A 395 -6.91 10.45 23.52
N GLN A 396 -7.09 9.25 24.07
CA GLN A 396 -6.94 8.96 25.50
C GLN A 396 -5.53 8.54 25.85
#